data_AF-A0A520A0H9-F1
#
_entry.id   AF-A0A520A0H9-F1
#
_cell.length_a   1.000
_cell.length_b   1.000
_cell.length_c   1.000
_cell.angle_alpha   90.00
_cell.angle_beta   90.00
_cell.angle_gamma   90.00
#
_symmetry.space_group_name_H-M   'P 1'
#
loop_
_entity.id
_entity.type
_entity.pdbx_description
1 polymer ?
#
loop_
_entity_poly.entity_id
_entity_poly.type
_entity_poly.pdbx_seq_one_letter_code
_entity_poly.pdbx_strand_id
1 'polypeptide(L)'
;MIKKFTLFYILLLTNFIAFAQSDVKYRVILFGDAGEMNTAQMQDLKNAAKQIIPKKTTVVYLGDNIYPTGMGLPGSLEEEDTKKILRSQFEPMRSMGANVYFIPGNHDWDKSGPKGLAKIKAQDDFLKAQGDPLLKLIPDNGCPDPVAIKLTDKLTIIAYDSEWWLFPYNKANAASECNCNTKDEVLVRMEELLEQNKDKVILLASHHPFQSYGPHGGYFNLRNHLFPLTSLNKNLYIPMPVLGSVYPFLRSTLLSPEDLNHPAYKDMIRSVN
;
A
#
# COMPACT_ATOMS: atom_id res chain seq x y z
N MET A 1 -63.93 -10.68 8.52
CA MET A 1 -63.06 -9.73 7.79
C MET A 1 -62.34 -8.70 8.67
N ILE A 2 -62.71 -8.49 9.93
CA ILE A 2 -62.13 -7.45 10.81
C ILE A 2 -60.73 -7.82 11.38
N LYS A 3 -60.40 -9.11 11.56
CA LYS A 3 -59.12 -9.52 12.18
C LYS A 3 -57.86 -9.34 11.31
N LYS A 4 -57.99 -9.23 9.97
CA LYS A 4 -56.83 -9.03 9.08
C LYS A 4 -56.43 -7.55 8.95
N PHE A 5 -57.38 -6.63 9.13
CA PHE A 5 -57.10 -5.19 9.06
C PHE A 5 -56.36 -4.68 10.30
N THR A 6 -56.60 -5.25 11.48
CA THR A 6 -55.94 -4.83 12.72
C THR A 6 -54.44 -5.18 12.73
N LEU A 7 -54.05 -6.30 12.14
CA LEU A 7 -52.64 -6.72 12.08
C LEU A 7 -51.81 -5.83 11.12
N PHE A 8 -52.44 -5.34 10.05
CA PHE A 8 -51.80 -4.44 9.08
C PHE A 8 -51.51 -3.06 9.67
N TYR A 9 -52.42 -2.54 10.52
CA TYR A 9 -52.20 -1.27 11.23
C TYR A 9 -51.15 -1.38 12.33
N ILE A 10 -51.00 -2.54 12.98
CA ILE A 10 -49.94 -2.77 13.98
C ILE A 10 -48.55 -2.79 13.32
N LEU A 11 -48.42 -3.37 12.11
CA LEU A 11 -47.17 -3.36 11.33
C LEU A 11 -46.82 -1.98 10.73
N LEU A 12 -47.82 -1.13 10.47
CA LEU A 12 -47.62 0.27 10.03
C LEU A 12 -47.23 1.23 11.16
N LEU A 13 -47.53 0.88 12.42
CA LEU A 13 -47.18 1.67 13.61
C LEU A 13 -45.81 1.30 14.19
N THR A 14 -45.23 0.17 13.81
CA THR A 14 -43.82 -0.14 14.09
C THR A 14 -42.91 0.56 13.07
N ASN A 15 -42.87 1.89 13.11
CA ASN A 15 -41.72 2.62 12.60
C ASN A 15 -40.55 2.26 13.54
N PHE A 16 -39.85 1.17 13.23
CA PHE A 16 -38.52 0.95 13.78
C PHE A 16 -37.67 2.13 13.33
N ILE A 17 -37.49 3.10 14.22
CA ILE A 17 -36.43 4.09 14.11
C ILE A 17 -35.15 3.28 14.19
N ALA A 18 -34.66 2.86 13.01
CA ALA A 18 -33.36 2.27 12.88
C ALA A 18 -32.37 3.40 13.15
N PHE A 19 -31.87 3.48 14.39
CA PHE A 19 -30.70 4.28 14.69
C PHE A 19 -29.54 3.69 13.89
N ALA A 20 -29.19 4.32 12.77
CA ALA A 20 -27.91 4.07 12.15
C ALA A 20 -26.82 4.30 13.21
N GLN A 21 -25.85 3.39 13.33
CA GLN A 21 -24.75 3.56 14.27
C GLN A 21 -24.03 4.88 13.95
N SER A 22 -24.15 5.86 14.85
CA SER A 22 -23.65 7.22 14.63
C SER A 22 -22.17 7.39 15.00
N ASP A 23 -21.56 6.41 15.68
CA ASP A 23 -20.19 6.50 16.19
C ASP A 23 -19.24 5.60 15.40
N VAL A 24 -18.33 6.22 14.64
CA VAL A 24 -17.22 5.54 13.98
C VAL A 24 -16.33 4.88 15.05
N LYS A 25 -16.30 3.55 15.06
CA LYS A 25 -15.50 2.76 16.01
C LYS A 25 -14.01 2.86 15.74
N TYR A 26 -13.64 2.78 14.47
CA TYR A 26 -12.28 2.98 14.01
C TYR A 26 -12.29 3.38 12.53
N ARG A 27 -11.26 4.11 12.10
CA ARG A 27 -11.07 4.55 10.72
C ARG A 27 -9.70 4.11 10.24
N VAL A 28 -9.67 3.51 9.07
CA VAL A 28 -8.43 3.21 8.35
C VAL A 28 -8.47 4.02 7.06
N ILE A 29 -7.41 4.77 6.79
CA ILE A 29 -7.22 5.50 5.54
C ILE A 29 -6.05 4.84 4.83
N LEU A 30 -6.26 4.44 3.58
CA LEU A 30 -5.24 3.77 2.76
C LEU A 30 -4.85 4.71 1.62
N PHE A 31 -3.55 4.95 1.47
CA PHE A 31 -2.98 5.75 0.39
C PHE A 31 -1.98 4.90 -0.39
N GLY A 32 -2.11 4.81 -1.71
CA GLY A 32 -1.07 4.23 -2.57
C GLY A 32 -0.35 5.33 -3.35
N ASP A 33 0.89 5.07 -3.75
CA ASP A 33 1.60 5.87 -4.76
C ASP A 33 1.74 7.35 -4.38
N ALA A 34 2.04 7.59 -3.10
CA ALA A 34 2.04 8.92 -2.51
C ALA A 34 3.39 9.66 -2.63
N GLY A 35 4.36 9.11 -3.37
CA GLY A 35 5.74 9.58 -3.38
C GLY A 35 6.09 10.77 -4.26
N GLU A 36 5.11 11.51 -4.79
CA GLU A 36 5.39 12.79 -5.45
C GLU A 36 5.30 13.93 -4.41
N MET A 37 5.47 15.18 -4.84
CA MET A 37 5.12 16.35 -4.02
C MET A 37 4.52 17.44 -4.91
N ASN A 38 3.40 17.09 -5.54
CA ASN A 38 2.68 17.97 -6.47
C ASN A 38 1.40 18.56 -5.82
N THR A 39 0.82 19.59 -6.44
CA THR A 39 -0.35 20.30 -5.89
C THR A 39 -1.57 19.40 -5.68
N ALA A 40 -1.83 18.45 -6.59
CA ALA A 40 -2.98 17.56 -6.49
C ALA A 40 -2.84 16.62 -5.29
N GLN A 41 -1.68 15.99 -5.14
CA GLN A 41 -1.40 15.11 -4.02
C GLN A 41 -1.41 15.83 -2.67
N MET A 42 -0.84 17.03 -2.59
CA MET A 42 -0.93 17.85 -1.37
C MET A 42 -2.38 18.17 -1.00
N GLN A 43 -3.24 18.37 -2.00
CA GLN A 43 -4.67 18.60 -1.79
C GLN A 43 -5.39 17.33 -1.31
N ASP A 44 -5.04 16.15 -1.81
CA ASP A 44 -5.58 14.87 -1.37
C ASP A 44 -5.16 14.55 0.07
N LEU A 45 -3.88 14.73 0.41
CA LEU A 45 -3.37 14.59 1.77
C LEU A 45 -4.10 15.54 2.73
N LYS A 46 -4.30 16.80 2.35
CA LYS A 46 -5.08 17.76 3.14
C LYS A 46 -6.52 17.32 3.32
N ASN A 47 -7.14 16.72 2.30
CA ASN A 47 -8.52 16.24 2.39
C ASN A 47 -8.65 15.01 3.29
N ALA A 48 -7.70 14.08 3.24
CA ALA A 48 -7.68 12.95 4.16
C ALA A 48 -7.37 13.36 5.60
N ALA A 49 -6.49 14.35 5.81
CA ALA A 49 -6.23 14.86 7.15
C ALA A 49 -7.50 15.39 7.83
N LYS A 50 -8.43 16.00 7.08
CA LYS A 50 -9.75 16.42 7.58
C LYS A 50 -10.65 15.24 7.99
N GLN A 51 -10.38 14.05 7.47
CA GLN A 51 -11.10 12.82 7.82
C GLN A 51 -10.51 12.15 9.06
N ILE A 52 -9.47 12.69 9.70
CA ILE A 52 -8.90 12.05 10.87
C ILE A 52 -9.80 12.25 12.09
N ILE A 53 -10.07 11.13 12.77
CA ILE A 53 -10.65 11.08 14.11
C ILE A 53 -9.49 10.75 15.07
N PRO A 54 -9.06 11.70 15.92
CA PRO A 54 -7.93 11.49 16.83
C PRO A 54 -8.07 10.21 17.65
N LYS A 55 -6.98 9.44 17.79
CA LYS A 55 -6.92 8.16 18.52
C LYS A 55 -7.78 7.01 17.95
N LYS A 56 -8.61 7.27 16.94
CA LYS A 56 -9.45 6.25 16.26
C LYS A 56 -9.11 6.12 14.77
N THR A 57 -7.99 6.69 14.33
CA THR A 57 -7.58 6.66 12.92
C THR A 57 -6.16 6.14 12.76
N THR A 58 -6.00 5.19 11.83
CA THR A 58 -4.69 4.80 11.30
C THR A 58 -4.65 5.10 9.81
N VAL A 59 -3.56 5.72 9.36
CA VAL A 59 -3.24 5.93 7.95
C VAL A 59 -2.16 4.93 7.57
N VAL A 60 -2.35 4.21 6.47
CA VAL A 60 -1.36 3.29 5.91
C VAL A 60 -1.04 3.71 4.49
N TYR A 61 0.23 3.99 4.23
CA TYR A 61 0.77 4.18 2.89
C TYR A 61 1.19 2.82 2.33
N LEU A 62 0.63 2.43 1.19
CA LEU A 62 0.71 1.12 0.57
C LEU A 62 1.84 1.04 -0.47
N GLY A 63 2.99 1.63 -0.16
CA GLY A 63 4.16 1.63 -1.05
C GLY A 63 4.24 2.81 -2.01
N ASP A 64 5.40 2.88 -2.65
CA ASP A 64 5.84 3.98 -3.50
C ASP A 64 5.73 5.32 -2.76
N ASN A 65 6.36 5.33 -1.59
CA ASN A 65 6.36 6.45 -0.66
C ASN A 65 7.26 7.58 -1.13
N ILE A 66 8.27 7.30 -1.97
CA ILE A 66 9.18 8.31 -2.53
C ILE A 66 9.52 7.98 -3.99
N TYR A 67 9.09 8.83 -4.92
CA TYR A 67 9.46 8.75 -6.33
C TYR A 67 10.73 9.56 -6.67
N PRO A 68 11.49 9.16 -7.70
CA PRO A 68 11.30 7.97 -8.54
C PRO A 68 12.06 6.73 -8.05
N THR A 69 12.89 6.82 -7.00
CA THR A 69 13.77 5.69 -6.61
C THR A 69 13.95 5.58 -5.10
N GLY A 70 12.96 5.99 -4.30
CA GLY A 70 13.05 5.86 -2.86
C GLY A 70 13.89 6.94 -2.19
N MET A 71 14.21 6.70 -0.92
CA MET A 71 14.98 7.61 -0.08
C MET A 71 16.39 7.88 -0.64
N GLY A 72 16.82 9.14 -0.62
CA GLY A 72 18.20 9.52 -0.90
C GLY A 72 19.15 9.03 0.18
N LEU A 73 20.28 8.45 -0.22
CA LEU A 73 21.28 7.97 0.74
C LEU A 73 22.06 9.17 1.34
N PRO A 74 22.64 9.02 2.54
CA PRO A 74 23.45 10.07 3.16
C PRO A 74 24.53 10.63 2.22
N GLY A 75 24.55 11.95 2.05
CA GLY A 75 25.47 12.68 1.17
C GLY A 75 25.07 12.73 -0.30
N SER A 76 23.93 12.13 -0.69
CA SER A 76 23.40 12.24 -2.05
C SER A 76 22.75 13.60 -2.32
N LEU A 77 22.59 13.96 -3.60
CA LEU A 77 22.00 15.25 -3.99
C LEU A 77 20.50 15.32 -3.64
N GLU A 78 19.85 14.16 -3.65
CA GLU A 78 18.41 13.98 -3.44
C GLU A 78 18.01 13.76 -1.97
N GLU A 79 18.98 13.63 -1.04
CA GLU A 79 18.73 13.29 0.36
C GLU A 79 17.71 14.22 1.02
N GLU A 80 17.88 15.53 0.91
CA GLU A 80 17.00 16.50 1.57
C GLU A 80 15.62 16.58 0.90
N ASP A 81 15.53 16.39 -0.41
CA ASP A 81 14.25 16.47 -1.12
C ASP A 81 13.40 15.22 -0.87
N THR A 82 14.01 14.04 -0.80
CA THR A 82 13.32 12.79 -0.46
C THR A 82 12.79 12.79 0.99
N LYS A 83 13.53 13.40 1.94
CA LYS A 83 13.03 13.68 3.29
C LYS A 83 11.79 14.56 3.28
N LYS A 84 11.77 15.63 2.47
CA LYS A 84 10.61 16.54 2.36
C LYS A 84 9.38 15.81 1.80
N ILE A 85 9.55 14.98 0.78
CA ILE A 85 8.47 14.15 0.20
C ILE A 85 7.82 13.32 1.31
N LEU A 86 8.61 12.57 2.08
CA LEU A 86 8.07 11.71 3.12
C LEU A 86 7.42 12.51 4.27
N ARG A 87 8.02 13.64 4.68
CA ARG A 87 7.42 14.56 5.67
C ARG A 87 6.07 15.10 5.23
N SER A 88 5.95 15.48 3.96
CA SER A 88 4.70 16.04 3.42
C SER A 88 3.50 15.09 3.59
N GLN A 89 3.77 13.78 3.63
CA GLN A 89 2.78 12.73 3.80
C GLN A 89 2.40 12.51 5.27
N PHE A 90 3.37 12.33 6.18
CA PHE A 90 3.02 11.98 7.57
C PHE A 90 2.66 13.18 8.44
N GLU A 91 3.26 14.36 8.23
CA GLU A 91 3.08 15.50 9.14
C GLU A 91 1.61 15.95 9.26
N PRO A 92 0.83 16.10 8.18
CA PRO A 92 -0.57 16.48 8.28
C PRO A 92 -1.41 15.43 9.04
N MET A 93 -1.08 14.15 8.88
CA MET A 93 -1.81 13.05 9.50
C MET A 93 -1.51 12.93 10.99
N ARG A 94 -0.21 13.00 11.34
CA ARG A 94 0.25 12.99 12.72
C ARG A 94 -0.22 14.21 13.49
N SER A 95 -0.22 15.39 12.87
CA SER A 95 -0.73 16.63 13.47
C SER A 95 -2.22 16.55 13.86
N MET A 96 -3.01 15.74 13.14
CA MET A 96 -4.42 15.48 13.45
C MET A 96 -4.62 14.29 14.39
N GLY A 97 -3.55 13.62 14.83
CA GLY A 97 -3.59 12.54 15.82
C GLY A 97 -3.90 11.14 15.28
N ALA A 98 -3.65 10.87 13.99
CA ALA A 98 -3.73 9.53 13.41
C ALA A 98 -2.40 8.79 13.51
N ASN A 99 -2.41 7.49 13.78
CA ASN A 99 -1.20 6.67 13.64
C ASN A 99 -0.84 6.57 12.14
N VAL A 100 0.44 6.53 11.80
CA VAL A 100 0.90 6.48 10.42
C VAL A 100 1.89 5.34 10.22
N TYR A 101 1.59 4.50 9.25
CA TYR A 101 2.46 3.40 8.84
C TYR A 101 2.76 3.51 7.35
N PHE A 102 4.02 3.25 7.00
CA PHE A 102 4.46 3.11 5.62
C PHE A 102 4.78 1.65 5.35
N ILE A 103 4.26 1.11 4.25
CA ILE A 103 4.70 -0.15 3.65
C ILE A 103 5.56 0.23 2.45
N PRO A 104 6.71 -0.41 2.20
CA PRO A 104 7.53 -0.11 1.04
C PRO A 104 6.93 -0.66 -0.26
N GLY A 105 7.13 0.08 -1.35
CA GLY A 105 6.85 -0.37 -2.72
C GLY A 105 8.12 -0.52 -3.55
N ASN A 106 7.97 -0.88 -4.82
CA ASN A 106 9.09 -1.15 -5.70
C ASN A 106 9.96 0.11 -5.91
N HIS A 107 9.37 1.30 -5.96
CA HIS A 107 10.13 2.55 -6.06
C HIS A 107 10.96 2.85 -4.80
N ASP A 108 10.44 2.52 -3.62
CA ASP A 108 11.18 2.69 -2.35
C ASP A 108 12.41 1.79 -2.30
N TRP A 109 12.31 0.58 -2.89
CA TRP A 109 13.41 -0.36 -3.12
C TRP A 109 14.28 0.02 -4.32
N ASP A 110 14.64 1.29 -4.48
CA ASP A 110 15.50 1.77 -5.57
C ASP A 110 14.92 1.48 -6.97
N LYS A 111 13.59 1.48 -7.10
CA LYS A 111 12.88 1.00 -8.30
C LYS A 111 13.32 -0.42 -8.67
N SER A 112 13.26 -1.30 -7.67
CA SER A 112 13.77 -2.68 -7.69
C SER A 112 15.25 -2.75 -8.10
N GLY A 113 16.04 -1.75 -7.70
CA GLY A 113 17.46 -1.57 -8.04
C GLY A 113 18.42 -2.10 -6.96
N PRO A 114 19.73 -2.22 -7.26
CA PRO A 114 20.69 -2.87 -6.36
C PRO A 114 20.89 -2.14 -5.02
N LYS A 115 20.48 -0.87 -4.89
CA LYS A 115 20.57 -0.13 -3.61
C LYS A 115 19.29 -0.22 -2.78
N GLY A 116 18.30 -1.02 -3.19
CA GLY A 116 16.98 -1.07 -2.54
C GLY A 116 17.04 -1.27 -1.03
N LEU A 117 17.76 -2.28 -0.55
CA LEU A 117 17.90 -2.53 0.89
C LEU A 117 18.51 -1.32 1.64
N ALA A 118 19.53 -0.68 1.08
CA ALA A 118 20.15 0.49 1.70
C ALA A 118 19.18 1.68 1.78
N LYS A 119 18.36 1.88 0.76
CA LYS A 119 17.36 2.95 0.72
C LYS A 119 16.21 2.72 1.68
N ILE A 120 15.73 1.49 1.79
CA ILE A 120 14.71 1.11 2.79
C ILE A 120 15.23 1.35 4.21
N LYS A 121 16.48 0.98 4.50
CA LYS A 121 17.09 1.25 5.81
C LYS A 121 17.23 2.76 6.07
N ALA A 122 17.63 3.54 5.06
CA ALA A 122 17.68 5.00 5.18
C ALA A 122 16.30 5.63 5.43
N GLN A 123 15.24 5.11 4.81
CA GLN A 123 13.86 5.54 5.06
C GLN A 123 13.41 5.22 6.48
N ASP A 124 13.69 4.01 6.97
CA ASP A 124 13.38 3.58 8.33
C ASP A 124 14.13 4.44 9.37
N ASP A 125 15.44 4.62 9.18
CA ASP A 125 16.27 5.46 10.05
C ASP A 125 15.73 6.89 10.14
N PHE A 126 15.32 7.46 9.01
CA PHE A 126 14.73 8.80 8.98
C PHE A 126 13.40 8.87 9.74
N LEU A 127 12.53 7.89 9.61
CA LEU A 127 11.26 7.82 10.35
C LEU A 127 11.50 7.62 11.85
N LYS A 128 12.44 6.73 12.23
CA LYS A 128 12.85 6.51 13.63
C LYS A 128 13.46 7.76 14.25
N ALA A 129 14.24 8.54 13.49
CA ALA A 129 14.83 9.79 13.95
C ALA A 129 13.80 10.86 14.35
N GLN A 130 12.53 10.73 13.93
CA GLN A 130 11.45 11.62 14.39
C GLN A 130 11.07 11.38 15.85
N GLY A 131 11.45 10.24 16.44
CA GLY A 131 11.16 9.91 17.84
C GLY A 131 9.68 9.68 18.15
N ASP A 132 8.85 9.48 17.12
CA ASP A 132 7.40 9.28 17.26
C ASP A 132 7.04 7.79 17.17
N PRO A 133 6.60 7.14 18.27
CA PRO A 133 6.27 5.71 18.26
C PRO A 133 5.02 5.37 17.45
N LEU A 134 4.25 6.35 17.00
CA LEU A 134 3.05 6.19 16.17
C LEU A 134 3.31 6.48 14.68
N LEU A 135 4.58 6.62 14.29
CA LEU A 135 5.07 6.83 12.94
C LEU A 135 6.13 5.75 12.62
N LYS A 136 5.84 4.83 11.71
CA LYS A 136 6.77 3.71 11.44
C LYS A 136 6.80 3.30 9.97
N LEU A 137 7.97 2.84 9.50
CA LEU A 137 8.04 1.92 8.38
C LEU A 137 7.73 0.51 8.89
N ILE A 138 6.94 -0.25 8.14
CA ILE A 138 6.62 -1.64 8.43
C ILE A 138 6.69 -2.50 7.16
N PRO A 139 7.36 -3.66 7.21
CA PRO A 139 8.28 -4.07 8.27
C PRO A 139 9.47 -3.11 8.36
N ASP A 140 10.10 -3.01 9.53
CA ASP A 140 11.21 -2.09 9.73
C ASP A 140 12.54 -2.70 9.30
N ASN A 141 13.59 -1.88 9.24
CA ASN A 141 14.98 -2.29 8.98
C ASN A 141 15.22 -3.01 7.64
N GLY A 142 14.25 -3.04 6.71
CA GLY A 142 14.32 -3.84 5.48
C GLY A 142 14.14 -5.34 5.69
N CYS A 143 13.50 -5.71 6.80
CA CYS A 143 13.12 -7.08 7.10
C CYS A 143 11.85 -7.50 6.32
N PRO A 144 11.64 -8.79 6.04
CA PRO A 144 10.43 -9.27 5.40
C PRO A 144 9.31 -9.64 6.37
N ASP A 145 9.57 -9.55 7.69
CA ASP A 145 8.69 -9.98 8.76
C ASP A 145 7.27 -9.42 8.61
N PRO A 146 6.24 -10.28 8.46
CA PRO A 146 4.87 -9.84 8.58
C PRO A 146 4.58 -9.18 9.93
N VAL A 147 3.88 -8.05 9.90
CA VAL A 147 3.56 -7.26 11.10
C VAL A 147 2.05 -7.15 11.28
N ALA A 148 1.55 -7.55 12.46
CA ALA A 148 0.17 -7.29 12.86
C ALA A 148 0.06 -5.97 13.65
N ILE A 149 -0.77 -5.05 13.15
CA ILE A 149 -1.10 -3.78 13.79
C ILE A 149 -2.50 -3.90 14.41
N LYS A 150 -2.55 -4.10 15.72
CA LYS A 150 -3.81 -4.13 16.46
C LYS A 150 -4.45 -2.74 16.46
N LEU A 151 -5.60 -2.60 15.81
CA LEU A 151 -6.35 -1.34 15.78
C LEU A 151 -7.42 -1.30 16.89
N THR A 152 -8.16 -2.39 17.03
CA THR A 152 -9.14 -2.61 18.11
C THR A 152 -9.13 -4.09 18.52
N ASP A 153 -10.01 -4.47 19.45
CA ASP A 153 -10.20 -5.90 19.79
C ASP A 153 -10.87 -6.70 18.67
N LYS A 154 -11.43 -6.04 17.64
CA LYS A 154 -12.16 -6.66 16.53
C LYS A 154 -11.61 -6.31 15.15
N LEU A 155 -10.53 -5.53 15.08
CA LEU A 155 -9.93 -5.08 13.82
C LEU A 155 -8.40 -5.07 13.95
N THR A 156 -7.73 -5.69 12.98
CA THR A 156 -6.27 -5.66 12.85
C THR A 156 -5.88 -5.43 11.39
N ILE A 157 -4.72 -4.82 11.19
CA ILE A 157 -4.02 -4.85 9.89
C ILE A 157 -2.95 -5.93 10.00
N ILE A 158 -2.75 -6.72 8.95
CA ILE A 158 -1.53 -7.50 8.74
C ILE A 158 -0.86 -6.90 7.52
N ALA A 159 0.39 -6.47 7.66
CA ALA A 159 1.18 -5.88 6.58
C ALA A 159 2.42 -6.73 6.35
N TYR A 160 2.85 -6.81 5.09
CA TYR A 160 4.10 -7.46 4.71
C TYR A 160 4.76 -6.70 3.55
N ASP A 161 6.07 -6.88 3.41
CA ASP A 161 6.81 -6.30 2.29
C ASP A 161 6.69 -7.20 1.06
N SER A 162 5.75 -6.87 0.19
CA SER A 162 5.58 -7.59 -1.08
C SER A 162 6.71 -7.34 -2.06
N GLU A 163 7.41 -6.20 -1.99
CA GLU A 163 8.55 -5.94 -2.87
C GLU A 163 9.74 -6.79 -2.46
N TRP A 164 10.00 -7.01 -1.16
CA TRP A 164 11.03 -7.92 -0.71
C TRP A 164 10.91 -9.31 -1.36
N TRP A 165 9.67 -9.79 -1.58
CA TRP A 165 9.41 -11.06 -2.26
C TRP A 165 9.88 -11.06 -3.72
N LEU A 166 9.61 -9.96 -4.44
CA LEU A 166 9.88 -9.79 -5.87
C LEU A 166 11.30 -9.29 -6.17
N PHE A 167 11.93 -8.66 -5.17
CA PHE A 167 13.19 -7.95 -5.31
C PHE A 167 14.32 -8.87 -5.82
N PRO A 168 14.94 -8.54 -6.96
CA PRO A 168 15.83 -9.45 -7.69
C PRO A 168 17.29 -9.43 -7.20
N TYR A 169 17.67 -8.44 -6.40
CA TYR A 169 19.03 -8.30 -5.88
C TYR A 169 19.19 -8.92 -4.50
N ASN A 170 20.43 -8.94 -4.01
CA ASN A 170 20.73 -9.43 -2.67
C ASN A 170 20.02 -8.56 -1.61
N LYS A 171 19.15 -9.22 -0.83
CA LYS A 171 18.37 -8.66 0.28
C LYS A 171 18.73 -9.32 1.61
N ALA A 172 19.84 -10.06 1.67
CA ALA A 172 20.35 -10.63 2.90
C ALA A 172 20.76 -9.49 3.84
N ASN A 173 20.04 -9.36 4.95
CA ASN A 173 20.25 -8.31 5.92
C ASN A 173 20.99 -8.89 7.14
N ALA A 174 22.25 -9.29 6.93
CA ALA A 174 23.05 -9.97 7.96
C ALA A 174 23.30 -9.11 9.22
N ALA A 175 23.11 -7.79 9.13
CA ALA A 175 23.27 -6.85 10.23
C ALA A 175 21.96 -6.56 10.99
N SER A 176 20.82 -7.14 10.58
CA SER A 176 19.53 -6.96 11.23
C SER A 176 19.06 -8.23 11.92
N GLU A 177 18.40 -8.09 13.06
CA GLU A 177 17.70 -9.16 13.76
C GLU A 177 16.31 -9.42 13.13
N CYS A 178 16.24 -9.67 11.81
CA CYS A 178 14.98 -10.11 11.18
C CYS A 178 14.63 -11.51 11.69
N ASN A 179 13.38 -11.75 12.08
CA ASN A 179 12.96 -13.10 12.49
C ASN A 179 12.69 -13.98 11.26
N CYS A 180 12.35 -13.36 10.13
CA CYS A 180 12.15 -14.05 8.86
C CYS A 180 13.31 -13.71 7.90
N ASN A 181 13.88 -14.73 7.28
CA ASN A 181 14.97 -14.61 6.30
C ASN A 181 14.65 -15.34 4.98
N THR A 182 13.61 -16.17 4.97
CA THR A 182 13.15 -16.93 3.81
C THR A 182 11.67 -16.69 3.54
N LYS A 183 11.22 -17.00 2.32
CA LYS A 183 9.80 -16.94 1.94
C LYS A 183 8.94 -17.87 2.80
N ASP A 184 9.43 -19.08 3.10
CA ASP A 184 8.69 -20.05 3.91
C ASP A 184 8.50 -19.55 5.35
N GLU A 185 9.53 -18.93 5.95
CA GLU A 185 9.40 -18.31 7.28
C GLU A 185 8.38 -17.16 7.27
N VAL A 186 8.36 -16.34 6.21
CA VAL A 186 7.35 -15.29 6.02
C VAL A 186 5.95 -15.90 5.96
N LEU A 187 5.75 -16.99 5.22
CA LEU A 187 4.45 -17.67 5.11
C LEU A 187 4.00 -18.27 6.44
N VAL A 188 4.90 -18.98 7.14
CA VAL A 188 4.61 -19.50 8.49
C VAL A 188 4.23 -18.37 9.43
N ARG A 189 4.97 -17.24 9.39
CA ARG A 189 4.65 -16.09 10.22
C ARG A 189 3.32 -15.44 9.87
N MET A 190 2.97 -15.38 8.58
CA MET A 190 1.64 -14.94 8.13
C MET A 190 0.53 -15.83 8.70
N GLU A 191 0.67 -17.15 8.59
CA GLU A 191 -0.30 -18.14 9.11
C GLU A 191 -0.49 -17.99 10.63
N GLU A 192 0.61 -17.84 11.38
CA GLU A 192 0.56 -17.58 12.82
C GLU A 192 -0.22 -16.29 13.14
N LEU A 193 0.05 -15.20 12.42
CA LEU A 193 -0.65 -13.93 12.63
C LEU A 193 -2.13 -14.02 12.28
N LEU A 194 -2.49 -14.77 11.23
CA LEU A 194 -3.87 -15.04 10.86
C LEU A 194 -4.59 -15.80 11.99
N GLU A 195 -3.98 -16.88 12.49
CA GLU A 195 -4.54 -17.69 13.59
C GLU A 195 -4.68 -16.88 14.88
N GLN A 196 -3.67 -16.09 15.24
CA GLN A 196 -3.68 -15.20 16.41
C GLN A 196 -4.78 -14.12 16.33
N ASN A 197 -5.29 -13.82 15.14
CA ASN A 197 -6.28 -12.78 14.89
C ASN A 197 -7.58 -13.29 14.28
N LYS A 198 -7.82 -14.62 14.26
CA LYS A 198 -8.97 -15.26 13.59
C LYS A 198 -10.34 -14.76 14.03
N ASP A 199 -10.47 -14.22 15.24
CA ASP A 199 -11.72 -13.67 15.79
C ASP A 199 -11.93 -12.18 15.49
N LYS A 200 -11.10 -11.60 14.61
CA LYS A 200 -11.10 -10.19 14.20
C LYS A 200 -11.34 -10.05 12.70
N VAL A 201 -11.77 -8.87 12.28
CA VAL A 201 -11.61 -8.43 10.90
C VAL A 201 -10.12 -8.19 10.65
N ILE A 202 -9.58 -8.83 9.62
CA ILE A 202 -8.19 -8.69 9.21
C ILE A 202 -8.17 -7.91 7.89
N LEU A 203 -7.45 -6.80 7.88
CA LEU A 203 -7.09 -6.08 6.66
C LEU A 203 -5.68 -6.48 6.27
N LEU A 204 -5.52 -7.21 5.16
CA LEU A 204 -4.21 -7.48 4.58
C LEU A 204 -3.76 -6.25 3.78
N ALA A 205 -2.61 -5.68 4.14
CA ALA A 205 -2.03 -4.50 3.49
C ALA A 205 -0.74 -4.89 2.75
N SER A 206 -0.67 -4.53 1.47
CA SER A 206 0.41 -4.88 0.55
C SER A 206 0.52 -3.79 -0.51
N HIS A 207 1.72 -3.61 -1.07
CA HIS A 207 1.92 -2.76 -2.24
C HIS A 207 1.44 -3.46 -3.52
N HIS A 208 1.77 -4.75 -3.66
CA HIS A 208 1.48 -5.53 -4.86
C HIS A 208 0.07 -6.17 -4.83
N PRO A 209 -0.84 -5.78 -5.75
CA PRO A 209 -2.21 -6.31 -5.77
C PRO A 209 -2.29 -7.76 -6.29
N PHE A 210 -3.17 -8.58 -5.73
CA PHE A 210 -3.38 -9.94 -6.25
C PHE A 210 -4.21 -9.97 -7.54
N GLN A 211 -4.91 -8.87 -7.82
CA GLN A 211 -5.70 -8.69 -9.03
C GLN A 211 -5.63 -7.22 -9.47
N SER A 212 -5.35 -6.99 -10.75
CA SER A 212 -5.29 -5.65 -11.33
C SER A 212 -5.83 -5.66 -12.75
N TYR A 213 -6.64 -4.65 -13.07
CA TYR A 213 -7.10 -4.35 -14.42
C TYR A 213 -6.33 -3.19 -15.06
N GLY A 214 -5.18 -2.83 -14.46
CA GLY A 214 -4.27 -1.84 -14.99
C GLY A 214 -3.18 -2.46 -15.87
N PRO A 215 -2.24 -1.61 -16.34
CA PRO A 215 -1.12 -2.05 -17.20
C PRO A 215 -0.25 -3.15 -16.59
N HIS A 216 0.01 -3.11 -15.27
CA HIS A 216 0.75 -4.17 -14.55
C HIS A 216 0.02 -5.52 -14.53
N GLY A 217 -1.31 -5.51 -14.71
CA GLY A 217 -2.11 -6.71 -14.89
C GLY A 217 -2.21 -7.20 -16.34
N GLY A 218 -1.53 -6.54 -17.27
CA GLY A 218 -1.59 -6.88 -18.70
C GLY A 218 -2.82 -6.32 -19.44
N TYR A 219 -3.57 -5.42 -18.82
CA TYR A 219 -4.77 -4.82 -19.44
C TYR A 219 -4.41 -3.51 -20.13
N PHE A 220 -4.58 -3.48 -21.45
CA PHE A 220 -4.31 -2.33 -22.31
C PHE A 220 -5.54 -2.02 -23.18
N ASN A 221 -5.87 -0.74 -23.31
CA ASN A 221 -6.98 -0.30 -24.15
C ASN A 221 -6.53 0.01 -25.58
N LEU A 222 -7.48 0.22 -26.50
CA LEU A 222 -7.17 0.52 -27.91
C LEU A 222 -6.27 1.76 -28.06
N ARG A 223 -6.40 2.74 -27.17
CA ARG A 223 -5.54 3.92 -27.16
C ARG A 223 -4.08 3.56 -26.84
N ASN A 224 -3.81 2.59 -25.98
CA ASN A 224 -2.44 2.12 -25.73
C ASN A 224 -1.82 1.48 -26.98
N HIS A 225 -2.60 0.74 -27.78
CA HIS A 225 -2.12 0.10 -29.00
C HIS A 225 -1.91 1.06 -30.17
N LEU A 226 -2.75 2.08 -30.29
CA LEU A 226 -2.71 3.05 -31.40
C LEU A 226 -1.84 4.26 -31.08
N PHE A 227 -1.80 4.70 -29.82
CA PHE A 227 -1.11 5.93 -29.37
C PHE A 227 -0.28 5.65 -28.10
N PRO A 228 0.76 4.80 -28.17
CA PRO A 228 1.50 4.32 -27.00
C PRO A 228 2.21 5.45 -26.23
N LEU A 229 2.58 6.55 -26.89
CA LEU A 229 3.21 7.71 -26.24
C LEU A 229 2.27 8.44 -25.29
N THR A 230 0.96 8.22 -25.39
CA THR A 230 0.00 8.77 -24.42
C THR A 230 0.16 8.22 -23.02
N SER A 231 0.81 7.06 -22.87
CA SER A 231 1.19 6.49 -21.57
C SER A 231 2.35 7.24 -20.91
N LEU A 232 3.19 7.94 -21.70
CA LEU A 232 4.31 8.76 -21.19
C LEU A 232 3.87 10.21 -20.98
N ASN A 233 3.08 10.73 -21.91
CA ASN A 233 2.50 12.07 -21.82
C ASN A 233 1.12 12.05 -22.47
N LYS A 234 0.08 12.35 -21.69
CA LYS A 234 -1.34 12.30 -22.10
C LYS A 234 -1.65 13.10 -23.37
N ASN A 235 -0.80 14.06 -23.75
CA ASN A 235 -0.98 14.93 -24.91
C ASN A 235 -0.29 14.41 -26.19
N LEU A 236 0.54 13.36 -26.13
CA LEU A 236 1.25 12.82 -27.30
C LEU A 236 0.41 11.81 -28.09
N TYR A 237 -0.59 12.31 -28.84
CA TYR A 237 -1.42 11.50 -29.74
C TYR A 237 -0.75 11.27 -31.10
N ILE A 238 0.37 10.56 -31.10
CA ILE A 238 1.06 10.16 -32.34
C ILE A 238 0.66 8.72 -32.68
N PRO A 239 -0.05 8.48 -33.81
CA PRO A 239 -0.50 7.13 -34.16
C PRO A 239 0.70 6.27 -34.53
N MET A 240 0.92 5.20 -33.78
CA MET A 240 1.97 4.21 -34.03
C MET A 240 1.38 2.80 -33.91
N PRO A 241 0.43 2.41 -34.79
CA PRO A 241 -0.08 1.04 -34.80
C PRO A 241 1.07 0.05 -35.05
N VAL A 242 0.90 -1.21 -34.63
CA VAL A 242 1.96 -2.24 -34.59
C VAL A 242 3.03 -1.94 -33.53
N LEU A 243 3.78 -0.84 -33.63
CA LEU A 243 4.78 -0.45 -32.63
C LEU A 243 4.17 -0.21 -31.24
N GLY A 244 2.98 0.40 -31.20
CA GLY A 244 2.23 0.61 -29.97
C GLY A 244 1.68 -0.67 -29.36
N SER A 245 1.66 -1.78 -30.09
CA SER A 245 1.34 -3.11 -29.55
C SER A 245 2.58 -3.84 -29.03
N VAL A 246 3.79 -3.41 -29.39
CA VAL A 246 5.04 -3.98 -28.87
C VAL A 246 5.16 -3.71 -27.37
N TYR A 247 4.89 -2.49 -26.88
CA TYR A 247 4.97 -2.20 -25.44
C TYR A 247 3.97 -3.03 -24.59
N PRO A 248 2.66 -3.09 -24.92
CA PRO A 248 1.71 -4.02 -24.31
C PRO A 248 2.16 -5.48 -24.39
N PHE A 249 2.64 -5.92 -25.56
CA PHE A 249 3.13 -7.29 -25.73
C PHE A 249 4.32 -7.57 -24.82
N LEU A 250 5.41 -6.81 -24.94
CA LEU A 250 6.60 -6.94 -24.11
C LEU A 250 6.25 -6.86 -22.63
N ARG A 251 5.36 -5.97 -22.19
CA ARG A 251 4.98 -5.92 -20.77
C ARG A 251 4.12 -7.10 -20.33
N SER A 252 3.26 -7.61 -21.21
CA SER A 252 2.48 -8.81 -20.95
C SER A 252 3.32 -10.10 -20.97
N THR A 253 4.48 -10.10 -21.66
CA THR A 253 5.31 -11.29 -21.91
C THR A 253 6.72 -11.26 -21.31
N LEU A 254 7.29 -10.09 -20.98
CA LEU A 254 8.67 -9.90 -20.50
C LEU A 254 8.73 -9.27 -19.11
N LEU A 255 8.99 -10.14 -18.13
CA LEU A 255 10.11 -10.11 -17.18
C LEU A 255 10.34 -8.90 -16.25
N SER A 256 9.39 -7.97 -16.06
CA SER A 256 9.42 -7.21 -14.80
C SER A 256 8.86 -8.09 -13.68
N PRO A 257 9.59 -8.27 -12.56
CA PRO A 257 9.03 -8.91 -11.38
C PRO A 257 7.75 -8.22 -10.88
N GLU A 258 7.53 -6.95 -11.23
CA GLU A 258 6.39 -6.10 -10.85
C GLU A 258 5.11 -6.30 -11.67
N ASP A 259 5.13 -7.17 -12.69
CA ASP A 259 3.96 -7.45 -13.53
C ASP A 259 3.31 -8.80 -13.14
N LEU A 260 1.98 -8.85 -13.08
CA LEU A 260 1.20 -10.02 -12.61
C LEU A 260 1.51 -11.33 -13.35
N ASN A 261 1.97 -11.24 -14.59
CA ASN A 261 2.30 -12.40 -15.40
C ASN A 261 3.64 -13.05 -15.04
N HIS A 262 4.49 -12.37 -14.28
CA HIS A 262 5.81 -12.84 -13.89
C HIS A 262 5.74 -14.06 -12.97
N PRO A 263 6.60 -15.09 -13.15
CA PRO A 263 6.59 -16.28 -12.29
C PRO A 263 6.75 -15.98 -10.79
N ALA A 264 7.64 -15.05 -10.42
CA ALA A 264 7.83 -14.69 -9.01
C ALA A 264 6.61 -13.99 -8.40
N TYR A 265 5.87 -13.21 -9.21
CA TYR A 265 4.62 -12.57 -8.77
C TYR A 265 3.51 -13.61 -8.61
N LYS A 266 3.36 -14.51 -9.58
CA LYS A 266 2.39 -15.63 -9.49
C LYS A 266 2.67 -16.54 -8.30
N ASP A 267 3.94 -16.79 -8.01
CA ASP A 267 4.41 -17.50 -6.82
C ASP A 267 3.98 -16.78 -5.53
N MET A 268 4.21 -15.45 -5.45
CA MET A 268 3.74 -14.65 -4.32
C MET A 268 2.22 -14.75 -4.12
N ILE A 269 1.43 -14.50 -5.18
CA ILE A 269 -0.04 -14.57 -5.11
C ILE A 269 -0.48 -15.94 -4.63
N ARG A 270 0.01 -17.02 -5.25
CA ARG A 270 -0.38 -18.38 -4.89
C ARG A 270 -0.02 -18.74 -3.45
N SER A 271 1.10 -18.21 -2.95
CA SER A 271 1.58 -18.55 -1.62
C SER A 271 0.87 -17.78 -0.53
N VAL A 272 0.48 -16.53 -0.79
CA VAL A 272 -0.14 -15.65 0.22
C VAL A 272 -1.67 -15.73 0.23
N ASN A 273 -2.32 -16.03 -0.90
CA ASN A 273 -3.78 -16.07 -1.05
C ASN A 273 -4.36 -17.47 -0.95
#